data_AF-V5GPP0-F1
#
_entry.id   AF-V5GPP0-F1
#
_cell.length_a   1.000
_cell.length_b   1.000
_cell.length_c   1.000
_cell.angle_alpha   90.00
_cell.angle_beta   90.00
_cell.angle_gamma   90.00
#
_symmetry.space_group_name_H-M   'P 1'
#
loop_
_entity.id
_entity.type
_entity.pdbx_description
1 polymer ?
#
loop_
_entity_poly.entity_id
_entity_poly.type
_entity_poly.pdbx_seq_one_letter_code
_entity_poly.pdbx_strand_id
1 'polypeptide(L)'
;MPDAISGYSAALAALLGSARHTPLGLPHNKGKMIFNLAEDLLRSASQNSRLSLQRTQAGWLMMGAVMTLGPPVVRSLLPRMLLLWKNSFPRSTKELESEKVRGDAFTWQVTLEGRSGALSSMASFLKHCKELASDEIVRRILSPVESALLMLSGIGLTIKSYGQHLKASAAMVRLRLYETMSLLPPQSYESSYNNLLRLLVAEFTLTENQANTTTSLLRSLCHSDDSVILGSWLQETDHKAIEDQLQPNSASGSGALEHDTTALYRSLNKGDALPGPLPLGVAVIDMSVVLYGLVFPHVAFKHRLQMLDHFSECVRHSKATRQEAVQINIFTALLSALKALAETKNSLGGEDVRKAAVGLIHGALSHPNPILRCAAGEALGRMAQVVGDGRFVAEMAQDSFDRLKTARDAVSRTGHSLALGCLHRYVGGMGSGQHLNTSVSILLALAQDMNAPVVQVWALHALGLIADSGGPMFRGYVEPTLSLALKLLLSMPPTHVDVHQCIGKCLSAVITTVGPELQGNTSSISTARSSLLVACSIMQDHGDALVQTEAISCLQQLHMFAPRHVNLS
;
A
#
# COMPACT_ATOMS: atom_id res chain seq x y z
N MET A 1 33.01 -5.41 23.95
CA MET A 1 33.72 -5.05 22.69
C MET A 1 32.81 -5.13 21.48
N PRO A 2 32.06 -6.23 21.21
CA PRO A 2 31.11 -6.29 20.09
C PRO A 2 30.07 -5.17 20.11
N ASP A 3 29.47 -4.91 21.28
CA ASP A 3 28.43 -3.87 21.44
C ASP A 3 28.96 -2.46 21.20
N ALA A 4 30.25 -2.23 21.47
CA ALA A 4 30.88 -0.94 21.18
C ALA A 4 30.95 -0.69 19.67
N ILE A 5 31.31 -1.71 18.87
CA ILE A 5 31.35 -1.59 17.40
C ILE A 5 29.94 -1.27 16.87
N SER A 6 28.94 -2.01 17.33
CA SER A 6 27.54 -1.79 16.94
C SER A 6 27.04 -0.40 17.36
N GLY A 7 27.27 0.01 18.61
CA GLY A 7 26.84 1.30 19.12
C GLY A 7 27.50 2.49 18.42
N TYR A 8 28.82 2.47 18.24
CA TYR A 8 29.52 3.56 17.55
C TYR A 8 29.15 3.65 16.07
N SER A 9 29.01 2.52 15.38
CA SER A 9 28.57 2.53 13.97
C SER A 9 27.13 3.02 13.81
N ALA A 10 26.23 2.64 14.71
CA ALA A 10 24.87 3.16 14.77
C ALA A 10 24.84 4.67 15.00
N ALA A 11 25.62 5.17 15.96
CA ALA A 11 25.73 6.61 16.23
C ALA A 11 26.27 7.38 15.00
N LEU A 12 27.33 6.88 14.36
CA LEU A 12 27.86 7.48 13.13
C LEU A 12 26.85 7.47 11.99
N ALA A 13 26.12 6.36 11.81
CA ALA A 13 25.09 6.25 10.79
C ALA A 13 23.96 7.27 11.01
N ALA A 14 23.49 7.41 12.27
CA ALA A 14 22.46 8.37 12.64
C ALA A 14 22.91 9.82 12.41
N LEU A 15 24.14 10.15 12.79
CA LEU A 15 24.73 11.48 12.57
C LEU A 15 24.86 11.81 11.08
N LEU A 16 25.28 10.85 10.26
CA LEU A 16 25.36 11.01 8.81
C LEU A 16 23.99 11.20 8.17
N GLY A 17 23.00 10.38 8.55
CA GLY A 17 21.63 10.52 8.05
C GLY A 17 20.98 11.86 8.46
N SER A 18 21.36 12.38 9.63
CA SER A 18 20.87 13.67 10.14
C SER A 18 21.56 14.87 9.47
N ALA A 19 22.73 14.68 8.86
CA ALA A 19 23.51 15.77 8.24
C ALA A 19 22.75 16.51 7.13
N ARG A 20 21.81 15.85 6.45
CA ARG A 20 20.96 16.50 5.43
C ARG A 20 19.95 17.49 6.03
N HIS A 21 19.67 17.38 7.33
CA HIS A 21 18.76 18.26 8.05
C HIS A 21 19.50 19.43 8.71
N THR A 22 20.84 19.47 8.63
CA THR A 22 21.63 20.58 9.16
C THR A 22 21.93 21.60 8.04
N PRO A 23 21.76 22.91 8.28
CA PRO A 23 21.94 23.93 7.26
C PRO A 23 23.40 24.04 6.76
N LEU A 24 24.37 23.59 7.57
CA LEU A 24 25.80 23.62 7.26
C LEU A 24 26.33 22.30 6.67
N GLY A 25 25.51 21.23 6.66
CA GLY A 25 25.93 19.89 6.24
C GLY A 25 27.10 19.33 7.06
N LEU A 26 27.88 18.45 6.44
CA LEU A 26 29.13 17.91 7.00
C LEU A 26 30.31 18.17 6.05
N PRO A 27 31.52 18.43 6.57
CA PRO A 27 32.71 18.56 5.74
C PRO A 27 32.96 17.30 4.91
N HIS A 28 33.20 17.45 3.59
CA HIS A 28 33.38 16.31 2.66
C HIS A 28 34.43 15.29 3.13
N ASN A 29 35.51 15.74 3.75
CA ASN A 29 36.57 14.88 4.28
C ASN A 29 36.06 13.91 5.36
N LYS A 30 35.05 14.28 6.15
CA LYS A 30 34.47 13.40 7.18
C LYS A 30 33.76 12.21 6.55
N GLY A 31 33.01 12.40 5.46
CA GLY A 31 32.38 11.32 4.71
C GLY A 31 33.43 10.32 4.19
N LYS A 32 34.54 10.82 3.63
CA LYS A 32 35.66 9.98 3.15
C LYS A 32 36.36 9.22 4.30
N MET A 33 36.54 9.85 5.47
CA MET A 33 37.12 9.18 6.64
C MET A 33 36.22 8.02 7.11
N ILE A 34 34.92 8.24 7.21
CA ILE A 34 33.95 7.21 7.64
C ILE A 34 33.90 6.08 6.60
N PHE A 35 33.93 6.42 5.30
CA PHE A 35 34.04 5.44 4.24
C PHE A 35 35.28 4.53 4.40
N ASN A 36 36.46 5.11 4.63
CA ASN A 36 37.68 4.35 4.80
C ASN A 36 37.60 3.42 6.02
N LEU A 37 37.08 3.92 7.15
CA LEU A 37 36.85 3.12 8.34
C LEU A 37 35.90 1.95 8.07
N ALA A 38 34.79 2.21 7.37
CA ALA A 38 33.84 1.18 7.00
C ALA A 38 34.47 0.11 6.11
N GLU A 39 35.30 0.50 5.14
CA GLU A 39 36.01 -0.45 4.28
C GLU A 39 37.03 -1.30 5.07
N ASP A 40 37.74 -0.70 6.02
CA ASP A 40 38.70 -1.42 6.87
C ASP A 40 38.00 -2.43 7.80
N LEU A 41 36.80 -2.10 8.31
CA LEU A 41 35.97 -3.06 9.04
C LEU A 41 35.55 -4.24 8.16
N LEU A 42 35.12 -3.99 6.91
CA LEU A 42 34.75 -5.05 5.98
C LEU A 42 35.95 -5.95 5.63
N ARG A 43 37.13 -5.38 5.39
CA ARG A 43 38.35 -6.16 5.11
C ARG A 43 38.81 -6.99 6.31
N SER A 44 38.68 -6.45 7.51
CA SER A 44 39.09 -7.13 8.75
C SER A 44 38.04 -8.09 9.31
N ALA A 45 36.85 -8.17 8.70
CA ALA A 45 35.80 -9.07 9.13
C ALA A 45 36.23 -10.54 9.05
N SER A 46 37.03 -10.93 8.06
CA SER A 46 37.54 -12.31 7.91
C SER A 46 38.72 -12.65 8.83
N GLN A 47 39.35 -11.64 9.46
CA GLN A 47 40.56 -11.82 10.27
C GLN A 47 40.27 -12.30 11.70
N ASN A 48 39.06 -12.06 12.23
CA ASN A 48 38.67 -12.47 13.57
C ASN A 48 37.22 -12.95 13.58
N SER A 49 37.03 -14.27 13.69
CA SER A 49 35.72 -14.93 13.65
C SER A 49 34.74 -14.39 14.69
N ARG A 50 35.21 -13.97 15.88
CA ARG A 50 34.33 -13.47 16.96
C ARG A 50 33.71 -12.10 16.67
N LEU A 51 34.34 -11.32 15.80
CA LEU A 51 33.89 -9.96 15.45
C LEU A 51 33.41 -9.86 14.00
N SER A 52 33.44 -10.95 13.24
CA SER A 52 33.10 -10.96 11.81
C SER A 52 31.72 -10.39 11.55
N LEU A 53 30.73 -10.80 12.34
CA LEU A 53 29.35 -10.36 12.18
C LEU A 53 29.20 -8.86 12.44
N GLN A 54 29.66 -8.38 13.60
CA GLN A 54 29.54 -6.97 13.98
C GLN A 54 30.34 -6.05 13.06
N ARG A 55 31.54 -6.46 12.62
CA ARG A 55 32.33 -5.70 11.64
C ARG A 55 31.64 -5.61 10.29
N THR A 56 31.02 -6.70 9.84
CA THR A 56 30.26 -6.74 8.58
C THR A 56 29.05 -5.82 8.64
N GLN A 57 28.24 -5.94 9.69
CA GLN A 57 27.06 -5.09 9.89
C GLN A 57 27.43 -3.61 10.03
N ALA A 58 28.43 -3.28 10.87
CA ALA A 58 28.91 -1.91 11.06
C ALA A 58 29.46 -1.28 9.78
N GLY A 59 30.28 -2.05 9.04
CA GLY A 59 30.86 -1.59 7.77
C GLY A 59 29.76 -1.23 6.77
N TRP A 60 28.81 -2.13 6.52
CA TRP A 60 27.73 -1.87 5.57
C TRP A 60 26.72 -0.81 6.02
N LEU A 61 26.41 -0.73 7.32
CA LEU A 61 25.56 0.31 7.88
C LEU A 61 26.15 1.70 7.60
N MET A 62 27.45 1.87 7.87
CA MET A 62 28.15 3.12 7.58
C MET A 62 28.26 3.39 6.07
N MET A 63 28.49 2.38 5.23
CA MET A 63 28.47 2.55 3.78
C MET A 63 27.11 3.09 3.29
N GLY A 64 26.00 2.51 3.77
CA GLY A 64 24.66 2.99 3.46
C GLY A 64 24.41 4.41 3.94
N ALA A 65 24.88 4.76 5.14
CA ALA A 65 24.78 6.11 5.68
C ALA A 65 25.61 7.13 4.89
N VAL A 66 26.82 6.79 4.43
CA VAL A 66 27.65 7.68 3.59
C VAL A 66 26.95 8.01 2.27
N MET A 67 26.16 7.11 1.71
CA MET A 67 25.40 7.39 0.47
C MET A 67 24.37 8.52 0.66
N THR A 68 23.90 8.76 1.89
CA THR A 68 22.94 9.84 2.19
C THR A 68 23.54 11.24 2.08
N LEU A 69 24.88 11.36 2.07
CA LEU A 69 25.59 12.63 1.86
C LEU A 69 25.47 13.15 0.41
N GLY A 70 24.93 12.32 -0.48
CA GLY A 70 24.60 12.71 -1.84
C GLY A 70 25.79 12.75 -2.81
N PRO A 71 25.51 13.14 -4.06
CA PRO A 71 26.45 13.02 -5.17
C PRO A 71 27.81 13.72 -5.00
N PRO A 72 27.93 14.91 -4.38
CA PRO A 72 29.21 15.59 -4.23
C PRO A 72 30.26 14.76 -3.49
N VAL A 73 29.85 14.03 -2.46
CA VAL A 73 30.74 13.16 -1.67
C VAL A 73 30.90 11.81 -2.36
N VAL A 74 29.79 11.20 -2.78
CA VAL A 74 29.75 9.82 -3.26
C VAL A 74 30.44 9.63 -4.61
N ARG A 75 30.44 10.63 -5.50
CA ARG A 75 31.07 10.55 -6.84
C ARG A 75 32.52 10.06 -6.79
N SER A 76 33.31 10.55 -5.82
CA SER A 76 34.72 10.14 -5.66
C SER A 76 34.90 8.74 -5.05
N LEU A 77 33.87 8.23 -4.36
CA LEU A 77 33.89 6.95 -3.66
C LEU A 77 33.28 5.82 -4.51
N LEU A 78 32.47 6.17 -5.52
CA LEU A 78 31.70 5.25 -6.34
C LEU A 78 32.53 4.12 -6.99
N PRO A 79 33.73 4.35 -7.55
CA PRO A 79 34.54 3.26 -8.12
C PRO A 79 34.90 2.17 -7.09
N ARG A 80 35.22 2.58 -5.85
CA ARG A 80 35.49 1.66 -4.73
C ARG A 80 34.22 0.95 -4.29
N MET A 81 33.10 1.65 -4.22
CA MET A 81 31.80 1.04 -3.87
C MET A 81 31.37 -0.03 -4.87
N LEU A 82 31.48 0.24 -6.17
CA LEU A 82 31.14 -0.75 -7.20
C LEU A 82 31.98 -2.02 -7.08
N LEU A 83 33.24 -1.90 -6.67
CA LEU A 83 34.10 -3.05 -6.41
C LEU A 83 33.67 -3.82 -5.16
N LEU A 84 33.36 -3.13 -4.06
CA LEU A 84 32.88 -3.75 -2.82
C LEU A 84 31.56 -4.49 -3.03
N TRP A 85 30.61 -3.86 -3.73
CA TRP A 85 29.37 -4.47 -4.15
C TRP A 85 29.60 -5.72 -4.98
N LYS A 86 30.39 -5.61 -6.05
CA LYS A 86 30.71 -6.76 -6.92
C LYS A 86 31.35 -7.92 -6.15
N ASN A 87 32.18 -7.65 -5.15
CA ASN A 87 32.86 -8.67 -4.36
C ASN A 87 31.98 -9.31 -3.27
N SER A 88 30.81 -8.74 -2.97
CA SER A 88 29.89 -9.27 -1.96
C SER A 88 29.03 -10.43 -2.46
N PHE A 89 28.99 -10.62 -3.79
CA PHE A 89 28.15 -11.60 -4.47
C PHE A 89 29.01 -12.53 -5.34
N PRO A 90 28.58 -13.78 -5.54
CA PRO A 90 29.29 -14.71 -6.41
C PRO A 90 29.23 -14.21 -7.85
N ARG A 91 30.35 -14.33 -8.56
CA ARG A 91 30.54 -13.81 -9.92
C ARG A 91 30.03 -14.77 -10.99
N SER A 92 29.71 -16.01 -10.62
CA SER A 92 29.19 -17.03 -11.51
C SER A 92 28.36 -18.05 -10.75
N THR A 93 27.51 -18.78 -11.46
CA THR A 93 26.76 -19.92 -10.90
C THR A 93 27.70 -20.96 -10.30
N LYS A 94 28.87 -21.21 -10.92
CA LYS A 94 29.87 -22.14 -10.40
C LYS A 94 30.41 -21.70 -9.03
N GLU A 95 30.67 -20.41 -8.87
CA GLU A 95 31.10 -19.84 -7.59
C GLU A 95 29.99 -19.95 -6.54
N LEU A 96 28.74 -19.64 -6.90
CA LEU A 96 27.59 -19.81 -6.03
C LEU A 96 27.43 -21.27 -5.55
N GLU A 97 27.54 -22.25 -6.44
CA GLU A 97 27.51 -23.67 -6.05
C GLU A 97 28.68 -24.04 -5.13
N SER A 98 29.87 -23.49 -5.37
CA SER A 98 31.03 -23.73 -4.50
C SER A 98 30.84 -23.14 -3.10
N GLU A 99 30.12 -22.02 -2.97
CA GLU A 99 29.80 -21.44 -1.67
C GLU A 99 28.82 -22.31 -0.87
N LYS A 100 27.87 -23.01 -1.52
CA LYS A 100 26.89 -23.90 -0.86
C LYS A 100 27.51 -24.99 -0.01
N VAL A 101 28.73 -25.41 -0.35
CA VAL A 101 29.49 -26.45 0.36
C VAL A 101 30.59 -25.87 1.24
N ARG A 102 30.72 -24.54 1.31
CA ARG A 102 31.81 -23.86 2.03
C ARG A 102 31.33 -23.27 3.35
N GLY A 103 32.07 -23.58 4.41
CA GLY A 103 31.88 -22.99 5.74
C GLY A 103 30.79 -23.66 6.57
N ASP A 104 30.50 -23.05 7.70
CA ASP A 104 29.51 -23.47 8.68
C ASP A 104 28.30 -22.50 8.71
N ALA A 105 27.37 -22.74 9.61
CA ALA A 105 26.17 -21.92 9.72
C ALA A 105 26.50 -20.45 10.06
N PHE A 106 27.51 -20.21 10.89
CA PHE A 106 27.97 -18.85 11.21
C PHE A 106 28.57 -18.14 9.98
N THR A 107 29.36 -18.84 9.17
CA THR A 107 29.88 -18.32 7.90
C THR A 107 28.75 -17.89 6.97
N TRP A 108 27.68 -18.68 6.88
CA TRP A 108 26.48 -18.33 6.13
C TRP A 108 25.75 -17.13 6.70
N GLN A 109 25.62 -17.03 8.02
CA GLN A 109 25.02 -15.88 8.67
C GLN A 109 25.79 -14.60 8.30
N VAL A 110 27.11 -14.57 8.48
CA VAL A 110 27.95 -13.42 8.13
C VAL A 110 27.84 -13.08 6.64
N THR A 111 27.78 -14.10 5.77
CA THR A 111 27.63 -13.91 4.31
C THR A 111 26.29 -13.26 3.95
N LEU A 112 25.19 -13.73 4.52
CA LEU A 112 23.85 -13.17 4.27
C LEU A 112 23.73 -11.74 4.81
N GLU A 113 24.29 -11.47 5.99
CA GLU A 113 24.33 -10.12 6.58
C GLU A 113 25.21 -9.16 5.77
N GLY A 114 26.31 -9.66 5.20
CA GLY A 114 27.13 -8.90 4.25
C GLY A 114 26.39 -8.56 2.96
N ARG A 115 25.64 -9.52 2.41
CA ARG A 115 24.84 -9.34 1.19
C ARG A 115 23.67 -8.39 1.40
N SER A 116 22.95 -8.51 2.51
CA SER A 116 21.87 -7.58 2.85
C SER A 116 22.42 -6.17 3.07
N GLY A 117 23.55 -6.03 3.76
CA GLY A 117 24.25 -4.75 3.93
C GLY A 117 24.68 -4.11 2.60
N ALA A 118 25.24 -4.91 1.69
CA ALA A 118 25.62 -4.45 0.36
C ALA A 118 24.40 -3.93 -0.43
N LEU A 119 23.32 -4.71 -0.50
CA LEU A 119 22.06 -4.31 -1.15
C LEU A 119 21.47 -3.05 -0.52
N SER A 120 21.47 -2.96 0.82
CA SER A 120 20.98 -1.76 1.51
C SER A 120 21.78 -0.50 1.15
N SER A 121 23.10 -0.62 1.02
CA SER A 121 23.94 0.50 0.56
C SER A 121 23.71 0.84 -0.92
N MET A 122 23.40 -0.14 -1.78
CA MET A 122 22.97 0.11 -3.17
C MET A 122 21.63 0.86 -3.19
N ALA A 123 20.64 0.43 -2.41
CA ALA A 123 19.35 1.11 -2.29
C ALA A 123 19.52 2.57 -1.81
N SER A 124 20.38 2.79 -0.80
CA SER A 124 20.72 4.14 -0.33
C SER A 124 21.36 5.00 -1.43
N PHE A 125 22.30 4.43 -2.21
CA PHE A 125 22.88 5.09 -3.38
C PHE A 125 21.82 5.45 -4.43
N LEU A 126 20.97 4.50 -4.81
CA LEU A 126 19.91 4.73 -5.81
C LEU A 126 18.86 5.73 -5.32
N LYS A 127 18.62 5.85 -4.01
CA LYS A 127 17.71 6.85 -3.44
C LYS A 127 18.31 8.26 -3.44
N HIS A 128 19.55 8.39 -2.98
CA HIS A 128 20.17 9.69 -2.67
C HIS A 128 21.11 10.22 -3.76
N CYS A 129 21.57 9.36 -4.67
CA CYS A 129 22.55 9.70 -5.71
C CYS A 129 22.05 9.35 -7.12
N LYS A 130 20.74 9.56 -7.39
CA LYS A 130 20.11 9.25 -8.69
C LYS A 130 20.86 9.82 -9.89
N GLU A 131 21.43 11.03 -9.78
CA GLU A 131 22.22 11.67 -10.85
C GLU A 131 23.50 10.91 -11.23
N LEU A 132 24.02 10.06 -10.33
CA LEU A 132 25.20 9.24 -10.57
C LEU A 132 24.85 7.88 -11.18
N ALA A 133 23.59 7.48 -11.17
CA ALA A 133 23.10 6.17 -11.63
C ALA A 133 22.86 6.18 -13.15
N SER A 134 23.92 6.41 -13.94
CA SER A 134 23.86 6.25 -15.40
C SER A 134 23.58 4.79 -15.81
N ASP A 135 23.19 4.56 -17.06
CA ASP A 135 22.92 3.20 -17.59
C ASP A 135 24.10 2.24 -17.41
N GLU A 136 25.33 2.75 -17.47
CA GLU A 136 26.53 1.95 -17.17
C GLU A 136 26.59 1.53 -15.70
N ILE A 137 26.33 2.47 -14.79
CA ILE A 137 26.32 2.20 -13.35
C ILE A 137 25.17 1.26 -12.99
N VAL A 138 23.98 1.46 -13.57
CA VAL A 138 22.83 0.55 -13.44
C VAL A 138 23.21 -0.86 -13.88
N ARG A 139 23.82 -1.04 -15.06
CA ARG A 139 24.30 -2.37 -15.51
C ARG A 139 25.30 -3.00 -14.54
N ARG A 140 26.18 -2.21 -13.93
CA ARG A 140 27.14 -2.70 -12.93
C ARG A 140 26.50 -3.07 -11.60
N ILE A 141 25.40 -2.42 -11.22
CA ILE A 141 24.58 -2.77 -10.05
C ILE A 141 23.72 -4.01 -10.32
N LEU A 142 23.24 -4.19 -11.56
CA LEU A 142 22.42 -5.35 -11.92
C LEU A 142 23.16 -6.68 -11.75
N SER A 143 24.45 -6.77 -12.11
CA SER A 143 25.23 -8.00 -11.95
C SER A 143 25.18 -8.60 -10.53
N PRO A 144 25.47 -7.86 -9.45
CA PRO A 144 25.30 -8.38 -8.08
C PRO A 144 23.83 -8.58 -7.66
N VAL A 145 22.90 -7.75 -8.14
CA VAL A 145 21.45 -7.89 -7.87
C VAL A 145 20.90 -9.21 -8.45
N GLU A 146 21.23 -9.54 -9.69
CA GLU A 146 20.85 -10.80 -10.35
C GLU A 146 21.49 -12.00 -9.65
N SER A 147 22.74 -11.86 -9.20
CA SER A 147 23.42 -12.89 -8.41
C SER A 147 22.71 -13.15 -7.07
N ALA A 148 22.25 -12.09 -6.38
CA ALA A 148 21.43 -12.20 -5.17
C ALA A 148 20.10 -12.90 -5.43
N LEU A 149 19.44 -12.58 -6.55
CA LEU A 149 18.18 -13.20 -6.97
C LEU A 149 18.34 -14.72 -7.23
N LEU A 150 19.42 -15.11 -7.92
CA LEU A 150 19.75 -16.51 -8.18
C LEU A 150 20.06 -17.27 -6.88
N MET A 151 20.84 -16.66 -5.97
CA MET A 151 21.12 -17.24 -4.65
C MET A 151 19.82 -17.47 -3.86
N LEU A 152 18.93 -16.48 -3.81
CA LEU A 152 17.67 -16.57 -3.07
C LEU A 152 16.73 -17.65 -3.62
N SER A 153 16.79 -17.93 -4.93
CA SER A 153 16.03 -19.04 -5.53
C SER A 153 16.43 -20.41 -4.99
N GLY A 154 17.67 -20.56 -4.49
CA GLY A 154 18.19 -21.80 -3.91
C GLY A 154 18.35 -21.80 -2.37
N ILE A 155 17.97 -20.70 -1.69
CA ILE A 155 18.31 -20.49 -0.27
C ILE A 155 17.68 -21.50 0.68
N GLY A 156 16.52 -22.08 0.30
CA GLY A 156 15.83 -23.08 1.09
C GLY A 156 16.67 -24.33 1.36
N LEU A 157 17.53 -24.74 0.40
CA LEU A 157 18.45 -25.86 0.59
C LEU A 157 19.55 -25.51 1.60
N THR A 158 20.12 -24.31 1.51
CA THR A 158 21.11 -23.81 2.47
C THR A 158 20.53 -23.76 3.89
N ILE A 159 19.31 -23.24 4.06
CA ILE A 159 18.64 -23.20 5.37
C ILE A 159 18.40 -24.62 5.92
N LYS A 160 18.05 -25.58 5.06
CA LYS A 160 17.91 -26.99 5.48
C LYS A 160 19.24 -27.59 5.92
N SER A 161 20.34 -27.29 5.24
CA SER A 161 21.68 -27.82 5.55
C SER A 161 22.31 -27.17 6.79
N TYR A 162 22.13 -25.87 6.99
CA TYR A 162 22.86 -25.10 7.99
C TYR A 162 22.00 -24.61 9.17
N GLY A 163 20.67 -24.69 9.07
CA GLY A 163 19.76 -24.47 10.19
C GLY A 163 18.79 -23.30 10.02
N GLN A 164 17.69 -23.36 10.76
CA GLN A 164 16.55 -22.44 10.67
C GLN A 164 16.86 -21.00 11.13
N HIS A 165 17.90 -20.80 11.94
CA HIS A 165 18.31 -19.47 12.41
C HIS A 165 18.73 -18.54 11.26
N LEU A 166 19.10 -19.08 10.10
CA LEU A 166 19.43 -18.31 8.89
C LEU A 166 18.21 -17.68 8.20
N LYS A 167 16.97 -18.06 8.57
CA LYS A 167 15.75 -17.52 7.97
C LYS A 167 15.66 -16.00 8.08
N ALA A 168 16.02 -15.44 9.24
CA ALA A 168 15.97 -14.00 9.44
C ALA A 168 16.97 -13.26 8.53
N SER A 169 18.22 -13.71 8.46
CA SER A 169 19.23 -13.12 7.57
C SER A 169 18.86 -13.29 6.09
N ALA A 170 18.29 -14.43 5.70
CA ALA A 170 17.78 -14.63 4.33
C ALA A 170 16.60 -13.70 4.00
N ALA A 171 15.64 -13.55 4.92
CA ALA A 171 14.53 -12.61 4.76
C ALA A 171 15.01 -11.15 4.67
N MET A 172 16.05 -10.78 5.44
CA MET A 172 16.68 -9.47 5.34
C MET A 172 17.33 -9.26 3.96
N VAL A 173 17.98 -10.27 3.37
CA VAL A 173 18.47 -10.17 1.98
C VAL A 173 17.31 -9.96 1.01
N ARG A 174 16.18 -10.66 1.17
CA ARG A 174 14.98 -10.46 0.32
C ARG A 174 14.45 -9.04 0.42
N LEU A 175 14.28 -8.53 1.63
CA LEU A 175 13.85 -7.14 1.87
C LEU A 175 14.74 -6.16 1.10
N ARG A 176 16.06 -6.27 1.26
CA ARG A 176 17.01 -5.36 0.60
C ARG A 176 17.09 -5.55 -0.90
N LEU A 177 16.94 -6.77 -1.38
CA LEU A 177 16.87 -7.04 -2.81
C LEU A 177 15.65 -6.34 -3.41
N TYR A 178 14.47 -6.50 -2.81
CA TYR A 178 13.24 -5.90 -3.31
C TYR A 178 13.28 -4.37 -3.22
N GLU A 179 13.83 -3.81 -2.15
CA GLU A 179 14.09 -2.36 -2.02
C GLU A 179 15.05 -1.84 -3.10
N THR A 180 16.12 -2.58 -3.40
CA THR A 180 17.10 -2.16 -4.43
C THR A 180 16.45 -2.20 -5.81
N MET A 181 15.73 -3.28 -6.14
CA MET A 181 15.09 -3.44 -7.43
C MET A 181 13.94 -2.45 -7.66
N SER A 182 13.21 -2.04 -6.61
CA SER A 182 12.16 -1.02 -6.74
C SER A 182 12.69 0.39 -7.07
N LEU A 183 13.98 0.63 -6.85
CA LEU A 183 14.67 1.87 -7.18
C LEU A 183 15.38 1.83 -8.55
N LEU A 184 15.45 0.65 -9.19
CA LEU A 184 15.99 0.48 -10.53
C LEU A 184 14.88 0.62 -11.59
N PRO A 185 15.19 1.06 -12.82
CA PRO A 185 14.21 1.06 -13.90
C PRO A 185 13.72 -0.38 -14.19
N PRO A 186 12.42 -0.69 -14.16
CA PRO A 186 11.92 -2.05 -14.36
C PRO A 186 12.42 -2.72 -15.65
N GLN A 187 12.52 -1.94 -16.73
CA GLN A 187 12.99 -2.39 -18.03
C GLN A 187 14.44 -2.89 -18.03
N SER A 188 15.25 -2.48 -17.04
CA SER A 188 16.65 -2.86 -16.99
C SER A 188 16.86 -4.32 -16.54
N TYR A 189 15.85 -4.98 -15.97
CA TYR A 189 15.95 -6.34 -15.43
C TYR A 189 14.82 -7.28 -15.91
N GLU A 190 14.27 -7.04 -17.10
CA GLU A 190 13.19 -7.86 -17.69
C GLU A 190 13.53 -9.34 -17.79
N SER A 191 14.79 -9.67 -18.08
CA SER A 191 15.31 -11.05 -18.12
C SER A 191 15.13 -11.80 -16.80
N SER A 192 15.06 -11.08 -15.69
CA SER A 192 14.96 -11.62 -14.34
C SER A 192 13.51 -11.75 -13.83
N TYR A 193 12.51 -11.27 -14.58
CA TYR A 193 11.11 -11.25 -14.12
C TYR A 193 10.57 -12.61 -13.71
N ASN A 194 10.91 -13.70 -14.43
CA ASN A 194 10.38 -15.02 -14.07
C ASN A 194 10.81 -15.47 -12.67
N ASN A 195 12.11 -15.31 -12.36
CA ASN A 195 12.65 -15.68 -11.06
C ASN A 195 12.19 -14.70 -9.98
N LEU A 196 12.15 -13.40 -10.29
CA LEU A 196 11.66 -12.37 -9.37
C LEU A 196 10.20 -12.61 -8.98
N LEU A 197 9.30 -12.75 -9.95
CA LEU A 197 7.87 -12.93 -9.69
C LEU A 197 7.60 -14.19 -8.86
N ARG A 198 8.35 -15.28 -9.08
CA ARG A 198 8.25 -16.48 -8.23
C ARG A 198 8.55 -16.17 -6.76
N LEU A 199 9.62 -15.41 -6.49
CA LEU A 199 9.95 -15.01 -5.12
C LEU A 199 8.89 -14.07 -4.54
N LEU A 200 8.50 -13.02 -5.27
CA LEU A 200 7.51 -12.04 -4.81
C LEU A 200 6.18 -12.71 -4.47
N VAL A 201 5.65 -13.51 -5.40
CA VAL A 201 4.40 -14.25 -5.22
C VAL A 201 4.50 -15.20 -4.03
N ALA A 202 5.60 -15.92 -3.87
CA ALA A 202 5.77 -16.84 -2.74
C ALA A 202 5.74 -16.13 -1.38
N GLU A 203 6.22 -14.88 -1.28
CA GLU A 203 6.14 -14.09 -0.04
C GLU A 203 4.70 -13.77 0.32
N PHE A 204 3.96 -13.11 -0.58
CA PHE A 204 2.62 -12.61 -0.25
C PHE A 204 1.53 -13.70 -0.31
N THR A 205 1.77 -14.84 -0.98
CA THR A 205 0.91 -16.05 -0.85
C THR A 205 1.29 -16.94 0.34
N LEU A 206 2.30 -16.54 1.13
CA LEU A 206 2.77 -17.24 2.33
C LEU A 206 3.22 -18.69 2.06
N THR A 207 3.75 -19.00 0.87
CA THR A 207 4.09 -20.37 0.46
C THR A 207 5.04 -21.06 1.43
N GLU A 208 6.07 -20.34 1.90
CA GLU A 208 7.06 -20.85 2.86
C GLU A 208 6.83 -20.37 4.30
N ASN A 209 5.89 -19.44 4.51
CA ASN A 209 5.63 -18.83 5.81
C ASN A 209 4.51 -19.58 6.56
N GLN A 210 4.84 -20.09 7.73
CA GLN A 210 3.86 -20.76 8.61
C GLN A 210 3.01 -19.75 9.39
N ALA A 211 3.51 -18.53 9.59
CA ALA A 211 2.75 -17.46 10.23
C ALA A 211 1.73 -16.87 9.24
N ASN A 212 0.54 -16.55 9.74
CA ASN A 212 -0.52 -15.87 8.98
C ASN A 212 -0.23 -14.35 8.92
N THR A 213 0.96 -13.98 8.44
CA THR A 213 1.41 -12.59 8.41
C THR A 213 0.69 -11.84 7.29
N THR A 214 0.12 -10.69 7.61
CA THR A 214 -0.52 -9.79 6.66
C THR A 214 0.37 -8.58 6.35
N THR A 215 0.23 -8.05 5.15
CA THR A 215 0.77 -6.75 4.74
C THR A 215 0.14 -5.61 5.55
N SER A 216 0.91 -4.54 5.75
CA SER A 216 0.45 -3.27 6.34
C SER A 216 -0.21 -2.33 5.32
N LEU A 217 -0.10 -2.64 4.02
CA LEU A 217 -0.39 -1.69 2.93
C LEU A 217 -1.85 -1.71 2.44
N LEU A 218 -2.66 -2.70 2.81
CA LEU A 218 -4.00 -2.84 2.23
C LEU A 218 -4.85 -1.58 2.46
N ARG A 219 -4.84 -1.07 3.70
CA ARG A 219 -5.62 0.11 4.08
C ARG A 219 -5.17 1.38 3.33
N SER A 220 -3.87 1.54 3.07
CA SER A 220 -3.33 2.70 2.35
C SER A 220 -3.50 2.61 0.83
N LEU A 221 -3.79 1.41 0.30
CA LEU A 221 -4.14 1.21 -1.10
C LEU A 221 -5.64 1.41 -1.40
N CYS A 222 -6.51 1.20 -0.39
CA CYS A 222 -7.91 1.64 -0.46
C CYS A 222 -8.01 3.17 -0.39
N HIS A 223 -9.15 3.73 -0.80
CA HIS A 223 -9.36 5.18 -0.74
C HIS A 223 -9.50 5.64 0.72
N SER A 224 -8.96 6.81 1.07
CA SER A 224 -9.02 7.36 2.44
C SER A 224 -10.46 7.47 2.96
N ASP A 225 -11.38 7.84 2.08
CA ASP A 225 -12.78 8.07 2.44
C ASP A 225 -13.52 6.78 2.81
N ASP A 226 -12.98 5.62 2.43
CA ASP A 226 -13.55 4.32 2.78
C ASP A 226 -13.33 3.95 4.25
N SER A 227 -12.61 4.76 5.04
CA SER A 227 -12.34 4.47 6.45
C SER A 227 -13.62 4.30 7.29
N VAL A 228 -14.71 4.98 6.90
CA VAL A 228 -16.02 4.91 7.59
C VAL A 228 -16.64 3.52 7.52
N ILE A 229 -16.50 2.82 6.39
CA ILE A 229 -17.04 1.46 6.22
C ILE A 229 -16.13 0.38 6.83
N LEU A 230 -14.92 0.76 7.25
CA LEU A 230 -13.91 -0.11 7.84
C LEU A 230 -13.83 0.03 9.37
N GLY A 231 -14.70 0.83 9.98
CA GLY A 231 -14.72 1.03 11.44
C GLY A 231 -13.51 1.79 11.99
N SER A 232 -12.81 2.55 11.14
CA SER A 232 -11.70 3.43 11.53
C SER A 232 -12.23 4.85 11.61
N TRP A 233 -12.78 5.18 12.77
CA TRP A 233 -13.61 6.37 12.99
C TRP A 233 -12.83 7.68 13.09
N LEU A 234 -11.57 7.63 13.48
CA LEU A 234 -10.72 8.80 13.64
C LEU A 234 -9.45 8.65 12.80
N GLN A 235 -9.28 9.56 11.85
CA GLN A 235 -8.02 9.67 11.11
C GLN A 235 -7.00 10.55 11.86
N GLU A 236 -7.42 11.30 12.89
CA GLU A 236 -6.57 12.22 13.65
C GLU A 236 -6.92 12.17 15.14
N THR A 237 -6.66 11.05 15.80
CA THR A 237 -6.62 11.01 17.27
C THR A 237 -5.24 11.40 17.79
N ASP A 238 -5.22 11.97 19.00
CA ASP A 238 -3.98 12.19 19.78
C ASP A 238 -3.19 10.88 20.00
N HIS A 239 -3.87 9.73 19.89
CA HIS A 239 -3.32 8.39 20.09
C HIS A 239 -3.39 7.50 18.84
N LYS A 240 -3.46 8.08 17.64
CA LYS A 240 -3.60 7.33 16.38
C LYS A 240 -2.58 6.22 16.23
N ALA A 241 -1.33 6.51 16.57
CA ALA A 241 -0.23 5.54 16.52
C ALA A 241 -0.45 4.31 17.42
N ILE A 242 -1.17 4.45 18.54
CA ILE A 242 -1.53 3.36 19.46
C ILE A 242 -2.78 2.64 18.95
N GLU A 243 -3.79 3.39 18.54
CA GLU A 243 -5.05 2.85 18.02
C GLU A 243 -4.82 2.00 16.77
N ASP A 244 -3.94 2.44 15.86
CA ASP A 244 -3.53 1.68 14.68
C ASP A 244 -2.86 0.34 15.03
N GLN A 245 -2.25 0.19 16.22
CA GLN A 245 -1.70 -1.10 16.68
C GLN A 245 -2.77 -2.04 17.24
N LEU A 246 -3.88 -1.49 17.71
CA LEU A 246 -5.00 -2.27 18.25
C LEU A 246 -5.97 -2.73 17.14
N GLN A 247 -5.81 -2.21 15.92
CA GLN A 247 -6.67 -2.56 14.79
C GLN A 247 -6.47 -4.03 14.34
N PRO A 248 -7.55 -4.78 14.08
CA PRO A 248 -7.46 -6.14 13.55
C PRO A 248 -6.71 -6.16 12.22
N ASN A 249 -5.79 -7.13 12.05
CA ASN A 249 -4.96 -7.29 10.86
C ASN A 249 -4.01 -6.11 10.55
N SER A 250 -3.86 -5.16 11.49
CA SER A 250 -2.94 -4.03 11.35
C SER A 250 -1.55 -4.46 11.75
N ALA A 251 -0.82 -5.00 10.79
CA ALA A 251 0.62 -5.21 10.93
C ALA A 251 1.38 -3.89 11.15
N SER A 252 0.73 -2.76 10.82
CA SER A 252 1.25 -1.38 10.78
C SER A 252 1.64 -0.79 12.13
N GLY A 253 1.11 -1.30 13.25
CA GLY A 253 1.32 -0.69 14.56
C GLY A 253 2.53 -1.17 15.36
N SER A 254 3.16 -2.26 14.94
CA SER A 254 4.23 -2.92 15.72
C SER A 254 5.63 -2.39 15.42
N GLY A 255 5.76 -1.17 14.89
CA GLY A 255 7.05 -0.66 14.43
C GLY A 255 8.02 -0.35 15.57
N ALA A 256 9.29 -0.70 15.40
CA ALA A 256 10.35 -0.47 16.36
C ALA A 256 11.72 -0.42 15.68
N LEU A 257 12.64 0.43 16.16
CA LEU A 257 13.96 0.65 15.56
C LEU A 257 14.81 -0.63 15.47
N GLU A 258 14.61 -1.60 16.35
CA GLU A 258 15.31 -2.89 16.29
C GLU A 258 14.95 -3.73 15.06
N HIS A 259 13.82 -3.46 14.40
CA HIS A 259 13.41 -4.24 13.23
C HIS A 259 14.24 -3.91 11.99
N ASP A 260 14.80 -2.70 11.91
CA ASP A 260 15.69 -2.31 10.83
C ASP A 260 16.62 -1.15 11.24
N THR A 261 17.90 -1.47 11.43
CA THR A 261 18.95 -0.50 11.81
C THR A 261 19.22 0.57 10.76
N THR A 262 18.83 0.38 9.51
CA THR A 262 18.99 1.38 8.46
C THR A 262 18.03 2.55 8.62
N ALA A 263 16.97 2.40 9.43
CA ALA A 263 16.11 3.49 9.86
C ALA A 263 16.90 4.64 10.51
N LEU A 264 18.08 4.36 11.09
CA LEU A 264 18.96 5.37 11.67
C LEU A 264 19.42 6.43 10.66
N TYR A 265 19.63 6.06 9.38
CA TYR A 265 20.11 7.01 8.36
C TYR A 265 19.07 7.31 7.26
N ARG A 266 18.03 6.49 7.13
CA ARG A 266 16.96 6.71 6.15
C ARG A 266 16.13 7.94 6.51
N SER A 267 15.53 8.56 5.50
CA SER A 267 14.51 9.58 5.75
C SER A 267 13.17 8.90 5.94
N LEU A 268 12.45 9.33 6.97
CA LEU A 268 11.00 9.17 7.01
C LEU A 268 10.44 9.90 5.79
N ASN A 269 9.65 9.19 4.99
CA ASN A 269 8.87 9.80 3.92
C ASN A 269 7.62 10.44 4.54
N LYS A 270 7.05 11.44 3.86
CA LYS A 270 5.76 12.01 4.29
C LYS A 270 4.69 10.91 4.24
N GLY A 271 4.05 10.63 5.37
CA GLY A 271 3.02 9.60 5.49
C GLY A 271 3.50 8.23 5.99
N ASP A 272 4.79 8.05 6.30
CA ASP A 272 5.24 6.83 6.98
C ASP A 272 4.58 6.74 8.37
N ALA A 273 3.98 5.58 8.68
CA ALA A 273 3.38 5.35 9.98
C ALA A 273 4.46 5.30 11.06
N LEU A 274 4.29 6.10 12.11
CA LEU A 274 5.08 6.01 13.33
C LEU A 274 4.30 5.20 14.38
N PRO A 275 4.96 4.31 15.13
CA PRO A 275 6.40 4.05 15.10
C PRO A 275 6.79 3.20 13.87
N GLY A 276 8.00 3.43 13.33
CA GLY A 276 8.61 2.58 12.30
C GLY A 276 10.01 2.17 12.74
N PRO A 277 10.68 1.21 12.09
CA PRO A 277 10.29 0.28 11.01
C PRO A 277 9.45 -0.93 11.49
N LEU A 278 8.70 -1.57 10.59
CA LEU A 278 7.84 -2.73 10.89
C LEU A 278 8.63 -4.04 11.09
N PRO A 279 8.08 -5.06 11.77
CA PRO A 279 8.70 -6.37 11.89
C PRO A 279 9.07 -6.95 10.52
N LEU A 280 10.22 -7.65 10.46
CA LEU A 280 10.81 -8.13 9.21
C LEU A 280 9.84 -8.95 8.33
N GLY A 281 9.01 -9.80 8.94
CA GLY A 281 8.02 -10.59 8.21
C GLY A 281 7.00 -9.74 7.45
N VAL A 282 6.57 -8.63 8.04
CA VAL A 282 5.62 -7.67 7.44
C VAL A 282 6.34 -6.85 6.37
N ALA A 283 7.51 -6.30 6.70
CA ALA A 283 8.29 -5.47 5.78
C ALA A 283 8.66 -6.19 4.48
N VAL A 284 8.98 -7.50 4.54
CA VAL A 284 9.27 -8.30 3.34
C VAL A 284 8.03 -8.46 2.45
N ILE A 285 6.85 -8.69 3.04
CA ILE A 285 5.59 -8.79 2.30
C ILE A 285 5.24 -7.42 1.69
N ASP A 286 5.34 -6.35 2.45
CA ASP A 286 5.04 -5.00 1.97
C ASP A 286 5.92 -4.63 0.77
N MET A 287 7.23 -4.86 0.89
CA MET A 287 8.16 -4.56 -0.19
C MET A 287 7.98 -5.51 -1.38
N SER A 288 7.57 -6.76 -1.16
CA SER A 288 7.28 -7.67 -2.27
C SER A 288 6.03 -7.25 -3.06
N VAL A 289 5.00 -6.76 -2.37
CA VAL A 289 3.77 -6.20 -2.96
C VAL A 289 4.05 -4.92 -3.75
N VAL A 290 4.87 -4.02 -3.21
CA VAL A 290 5.27 -2.79 -3.91
C VAL A 290 6.06 -3.13 -5.17
N LEU A 291 7.06 -4.00 -5.09
CA LEU A 291 7.85 -4.39 -6.26
C LEU A 291 7.01 -5.17 -7.29
N TYR A 292 6.07 -6.00 -6.84
CA TYR A 292 5.12 -6.69 -7.73
C TYR A 292 4.30 -5.68 -8.55
N GLY A 293 3.75 -4.65 -7.90
CA GLY A 293 3.00 -3.59 -8.58
C GLY A 293 3.83 -2.84 -9.62
N LEU A 294 5.10 -2.53 -9.32
CA LEU A 294 6.01 -1.87 -10.27
C LEU A 294 6.35 -2.74 -11.48
N VAL A 295 6.49 -4.06 -11.29
CA VAL A 295 6.89 -4.99 -12.36
C VAL A 295 5.71 -5.44 -13.20
N PHE A 296 4.52 -5.62 -12.60
CA PHE A 296 3.34 -6.20 -13.27
C PHE A 296 2.97 -5.55 -14.62
N PRO A 297 3.02 -4.21 -14.80
CA PRO A 297 2.76 -3.56 -16.09
C PRO A 297 3.70 -4.00 -17.22
N HIS A 298 4.89 -4.51 -16.91
CA HIS A 298 5.89 -4.95 -17.88
C HIS A 298 5.85 -6.47 -18.14
N VAL A 299 5.03 -7.21 -17.39
CA VAL A 299 4.92 -8.66 -17.52
C VAL A 299 4.07 -9.02 -18.73
N ALA A 300 4.48 -10.02 -19.51
CA ALA A 300 3.69 -10.53 -20.64
C ALA A 300 2.32 -11.09 -20.17
N PHE A 301 1.26 -10.90 -20.97
CA PHE A 301 -0.11 -11.27 -20.60
C PHE A 301 -0.29 -12.74 -20.21
N LYS A 302 0.44 -13.66 -20.87
CA LYS A 302 0.44 -15.09 -20.51
C LYS A 302 0.85 -15.33 -19.06
N HIS A 303 1.86 -14.61 -18.58
CA HIS A 303 2.32 -14.72 -17.19
C HIS A 303 1.37 -14.02 -16.22
N ARG A 304 0.71 -12.93 -16.63
CA ARG A 304 -0.35 -12.30 -15.82
C ARG A 304 -1.50 -13.26 -15.55
N LEU A 305 -1.98 -13.95 -16.59
CA LEU A 305 -3.02 -14.98 -16.46
C LEU A 305 -2.59 -16.07 -15.48
N GLN A 306 -1.39 -16.65 -15.67
CA GLN A 306 -0.86 -17.69 -14.78
C GLN A 306 -0.79 -17.24 -13.31
N MET A 307 -0.44 -15.99 -13.04
CA MET A 307 -0.41 -15.45 -11.68
C MET A 307 -1.81 -15.30 -11.09
N LEU A 308 -2.77 -14.78 -11.85
CA LEU A 308 -4.16 -14.64 -11.39
C LEU A 308 -4.82 -15.99 -11.12
N ASP A 309 -4.59 -16.98 -11.97
CA ASP A 309 -5.05 -18.36 -11.76
C ASP A 309 -4.41 -18.96 -10.50
N HIS A 310 -3.10 -18.74 -10.31
CA HIS A 310 -2.39 -19.18 -9.13
C HIS A 310 -2.93 -18.52 -7.84
N PHE A 311 -3.28 -17.24 -7.88
CA PHE A 311 -3.88 -16.54 -6.74
C PHE A 311 -5.21 -17.18 -6.34
N SER A 312 -6.09 -17.44 -7.31
CA SER A 312 -7.35 -18.16 -7.07
C SER A 312 -7.10 -19.53 -6.42
N GLU A 313 -6.07 -20.23 -6.86
CA GLU A 313 -5.70 -21.53 -6.33
C GLU A 313 -5.13 -21.48 -4.90
N CYS A 314 -4.30 -20.49 -4.58
CA CYS A 314 -3.79 -20.25 -3.23
C CYS A 314 -4.93 -19.95 -2.24
N VAL A 315 -5.92 -19.16 -2.67
CA VAL A 315 -7.11 -18.85 -1.86
C VAL A 315 -7.95 -20.10 -1.62
N ARG A 316 -8.16 -20.93 -2.65
CA ARG A 316 -8.96 -22.16 -2.56
C ARG A 316 -8.33 -23.21 -1.64
N HIS A 317 -6.99 -23.32 -1.63
CA HIS A 317 -6.27 -24.29 -0.82
C HIS A 317 -6.05 -23.86 0.63
N SER A 318 -6.14 -22.56 0.92
CA SER A 318 -6.01 -22.03 2.27
C SER A 318 -7.33 -22.13 3.02
N LYS A 319 -7.30 -22.24 4.37
CA LYS A 319 -8.50 -22.35 5.22
C LYS A 319 -8.45 -21.36 6.38
N ALA A 320 -9.63 -20.96 6.85
CA ALA A 320 -9.81 -20.12 8.05
C ALA A 320 -8.92 -18.86 8.03
N THR A 321 -8.24 -18.55 9.14
CA THR A 321 -7.40 -17.35 9.28
C THR A 321 -6.26 -17.28 8.26
N ARG A 322 -5.76 -18.42 7.77
CA ARG A 322 -4.73 -18.44 6.72
C ARG A 322 -5.29 -18.01 5.37
N GLN A 323 -6.52 -18.42 5.06
CA GLN A 323 -7.20 -17.98 3.83
C GLN A 323 -7.37 -16.47 3.83
N GLU A 324 -7.83 -15.90 4.94
CA GLU A 324 -7.98 -14.45 5.09
C GLU A 324 -6.65 -13.71 4.92
N ALA A 325 -5.57 -14.18 5.58
CA ALA A 325 -4.25 -13.55 5.45
C ALA A 325 -3.70 -13.60 4.02
N VAL A 326 -3.83 -14.74 3.34
CA VAL A 326 -3.45 -14.91 1.93
C VAL A 326 -4.29 -13.99 1.02
N GLN A 327 -5.60 -13.88 1.26
CA GLN A 327 -6.46 -12.98 0.50
C GLN A 327 -6.09 -11.51 0.71
N ILE A 328 -5.84 -11.08 1.96
CA ILE A 328 -5.42 -9.70 2.27
C ILE A 328 -4.16 -9.35 1.47
N ASN A 329 -3.17 -10.23 1.50
CA ASN A 329 -1.92 -10.03 0.78
C ASN A 329 -2.09 -10.02 -0.75
N ILE A 330 -2.87 -10.97 -1.29
CA ILE A 330 -3.17 -11.04 -2.73
C ILE A 330 -3.92 -9.80 -3.22
N PHE A 331 -4.94 -9.34 -2.49
CA PHE A 331 -5.71 -8.15 -2.87
C PHE A 331 -4.85 -6.88 -2.79
N THR A 332 -3.93 -6.81 -1.83
CA THR A 332 -2.94 -5.72 -1.77
C THR A 332 -2.02 -5.73 -2.98
N ALA A 333 -1.52 -6.89 -3.40
CA ALA A 333 -0.72 -7.06 -4.62
C ALA A 333 -1.52 -6.70 -5.90
N LEU A 334 -2.77 -7.15 -5.99
CA LEU A 334 -3.66 -6.87 -7.11
C LEU A 334 -3.97 -5.37 -7.23
N LEU A 335 -4.30 -4.70 -6.13
CA LEU A 335 -4.54 -3.26 -6.10
C LEU A 335 -3.29 -2.47 -6.49
N SER A 336 -2.12 -2.86 -5.96
CA SER A 336 -0.82 -2.27 -6.32
C SER A 336 -0.56 -2.37 -7.83
N ALA A 337 -0.82 -3.55 -8.42
CA ALA A 337 -0.69 -3.79 -9.85
C ALA A 337 -1.70 -3.00 -10.71
N LEU A 338 -2.97 -2.97 -10.32
CA LEU A 338 -4.01 -2.21 -11.04
C LEU A 338 -3.74 -0.70 -10.99
N LYS A 339 -3.30 -0.19 -9.83
CA LYS A 339 -2.88 1.21 -9.68
C LYS A 339 -1.71 1.53 -10.60
N ALA A 340 -0.67 0.70 -10.61
CA ALA A 340 0.48 0.88 -11.50
C ALA A 340 0.11 0.81 -13.00
N LEU A 341 -0.82 -0.08 -13.39
CA LEU A 341 -1.35 -0.14 -14.76
C LEU A 341 -2.07 1.15 -15.14
N ALA A 342 -2.90 1.70 -14.25
CA ALA A 342 -3.61 2.96 -14.47
C ALA A 342 -2.64 4.15 -14.60
N GLU A 343 -1.66 4.25 -13.70
CA GLU A 343 -0.64 5.32 -13.71
C GLU A 343 0.26 5.28 -14.95
N THR A 344 0.65 4.07 -15.37
CA THR A 344 1.50 3.86 -16.56
C THR A 344 0.71 3.76 -17.87
N LYS A 345 -0.63 3.81 -17.82
CA LYS A 345 -1.54 3.66 -18.97
C LYS A 345 -1.32 2.36 -19.77
N ASN A 346 -0.95 1.29 -19.07
CA ASN A 346 -0.79 -0.04 -19.67
C ASN A 346 -2.09 -0.85 -19.59
N SER A 347 -2.36 -1.67 -20.59
CA SER A 347 -3.55 -2.54 -20.58
C SER A 347 -3.38 -3.71 -19.61
N LEU A 348 -4.47 -4.20 -19.02
CA LEU A 348 -4.47 -5.38 -18.15
C LEU A 348 -4.13 -6.67 -18.94
N GLY A 349 -4.73 -6.82 -20.12
CA GLY A 349 -4.63 -8.00 -20.97
C GLY A 349 -5.93 -8.25 -21.75
N GLY A 350 -5.96 -9.35 -22.49
CA GLY A 350 -7.15 -9.82 -23.21
C GLY A 350 -8.22 -10.44 -22.31
N GLU A 351 -9.27 -10.98 -22.92
CA GLU A 351 -10.45 -11.53 -22.25
C GLU A 351 -10.13 -12.58 -21.17
N ASP A 352 -9.18 -13.49 -21.40
CA ASP A 352 -8.84 -14.52 -20.41
C ASP A 352 -8.26 -13.93 -19.12
N VAL A 353 -7.37 -12.93 -19.24
CA VAL A 353 -6.78 -12.22 -18.10
C VAL A 353 -7.87 -11.46 -17.35
N ARG A 354 -8.80 -10.83 -18.09
CA ARG A 354 -9.93 -10.11 -17.49
C ARG A 354 -10.83 -11.06 -16.71
N LYS A 355 -11.21 -12.20 -17.30
CA LYS A 355 -12.05 -13.22 -16.64
C LYS A 355 -11.40 -13.77 -15.36
N ALA A 356 -10.10 -14.06 -15.40
CA ALA A 356 -9.37 -14.53 -14.22
C ALA A 356 -9.37 -13.48 -13.09
N ALA A 357 -9.11 -12.20 -13.41
CA ALA A 357 -9.15 -11.12 -12.43
C ALA A 357 -10.57 -10.90 -11.86
N VAL A 358 -11.59 -10.89 -12.73
CA VAL A 358 -13.00 -10.77 -12.35
C VAL A 358 -13.45 -11.91 -11.45
N GLY A 359 -13.05 -13.15 -11.73
CA GLY A 359 -13.36 -14.31 -10.89
C GLY A 359 -12.77 -14.19 -9.49
N LEU A 360 -11.51 -13.74 -9.39
CA LEU A 360 -10.85 -13.49 -8.12
C LEU A 360 -11.54 -12.38 -7.31
N ILE A 361 -11.87 -11.26 -7.97
CA ILE A 361 -12.53 -10.09 -7.34
C ILE A 361 -13.93 -10.44 -6.86
N HIS A 362 -14.77 -11.06 -7.70
CA HIS A 362 -16.13 -11.44 -7.33
C HIS A 362 -16.17 -12.41 -6.16
N GLY A 363 -15.19 -13.31 -6.05
CA GLY A 363 -15.06 -14.22 -4.91
C GLY A 363 -14.88 -13.51 -3.55
N ALA A 364 -14.41 -12.26 -3.55
CA ALA A 364 -14.17 -11.49 -2.32
C ALA A 364 -15.24 -10.44 -2.00
N LEU A 365 -16.15 -10.12 -2.94
CA LEU A 365 -17.25 -9.16 -2.69
C LEU A 365 -18.21 -9.65 -1.59
N SER A 366 -18.37 -10.96 -1.42
CA SER A 366 -19.17 -11.56 -0.33
C SER A 366 -18.30 -12.09 0.81
N HIS A 367 -17.08 -11.58 1.01
CA HIS A 367 -16.22 -12.03 2.10
C HIS A 367 -16.69 -11.50 3.47
N PRO A 368 -16.63 -12.28 4.57
CA PRO A 368 -17.05 -11.82 5.91
C PRO A 368 -16.26 -10.62 6.44
N ASN A 369 -14.95 -10.55 6.15
CA ASN A 369 -14.11 -9.42 6.53
C ASN A 369 -14.41 -8.16 5.67
N PRO A 370 -14.84 -7.03 6.29
CA PRO A 370 -15.10 -5.76 5.62
C PRO A 370 -13.97 -5.24 4.73
N ILE A 371 -12.70 -5.35 5.16
CA ILE A 371 -11.57 -4.79 4.39
C ILE A 371 -11.37 -5.51 3.06
N LEU A 372 -11.66 -6.82 3.02
CA LEU A 372 -11.59 -7.61 1.78
C LEU A 372 -12.73 -7.28 0.83
N ARG A 373 -13.94 -7.02 1.35
CA ARG A 373 -15.04 -6.49 0.51
C ARG A 373 -14.69 -5.12 -0.06
N CYS A 374 -14.08 -4.26 0.76
CA CYS A 374 -13.60 -2.95 0.34
C CYS A 374 -12.55 -3.05 -0.77
N ALA A 375 -11.53 -3.87 -0.55
CA ALA A 375 -10.45 -4.11 -1.50
C ALA A 375 -10.97 -4.70 -2.82
N ALA A 376 -11.99 -5.57 -2.77
CA ALA A 376 -12.62 -6.14 -3.94
C ALA A 376 -13.41 -5.09 -4.74
N GLY A 377 -14.19 -4.23 -4.09
CA GLY A 377 -14.88 -3.11 -4.75
C GLY A 377 -13.88 -2.14 -5.40
N GLU A 378 -12.84 -1.76 -4.67
CA GLU A 378 -11.72 -0.94 -5.15
C GLU A 378 -11.01 -1.57 -6.37
N ALA A 379 -10.73 -2.87 -6.31
CA ALA A 379 -10.09 -3.60 -7.39
C ALA A 379 -10.99 -3.65 -8.63
N LEU A 380 -12.30 -3.85 -8.47
CA LEU A 380 -13.26 -3.83 -9.58
C LEU A 380 -13.30 -2.45 -10.26
N GLY A 381 -13.35 -1.37 -9.47
CA GLY A 381 -13.34 0.00 -9.99
C GLY A 381 -12.03 0.34 -10.72
N ARG A 382 -10.87 0.03 -10.14
CA ARG A 382 -9.56 0.23 -10.80
C ARG A 382 -9.42 -0.64 -12.05
N MET A 383 -9.93 -1.87 -12.02
CA MET A 383 -9.97 -2.73 -13.20
C MET A 383 -10.81 -2.12 -14.32
N ALA A 384 -11.98 -1.57 -14.00
CA ALA A 384 -12.81 -0.86 -14.97
C ALA A 384 -12.09 0.35 -15.59
N GLN A 385 -11.36 1.13 -14.78
CA GLN A 385 -10.52 2.23 -15.26
C GLN A 385 -9.41 1.77 -16.21
N VAL A 386 -8.70 0.69 -15.86
CA VAL A 386 -7.60 0.14 -16.68
C VAL A 386 -8.13 -0.48 -17.98
N VAL A 387 -9.29 -1.14 -17.93
CA VAL A 387 -9.92 -1.74 -19.12
C VAL A 387 -10.43 -0.64 -20.06
N GLY A 388 -11.00 0.44 -19.53
CA GLY A 388 -11.41 1.61 -20.31
C GLY A 388 -12.50 1.33 -21.35
N ASP A 389 -13.30 0.28 -21.15
CA ASP A 389 -14.38 -0.13 -22.06
C ASP A 389 -15.74 -0.02 -21.35
N GLY A 390 -16.62 0.84 -21.87
CA GLY A 390 -17.96 1.03 -21.31
C GLY A 390 -18.82 -0.24 -21.29
N ARG A 391 -18.58 -1.20 -22.21
CA ARG A 391 -19.29 -2.49 -22.19
C ARG A 391 -18.91 -3.33 -20.98
N PHE A 392 -17.63 -3.32 -20.63
CA PHE A 392 -17.14 -4.01 -19.44
C PHE A 392 -17.74 -3.38 -18.17
N VAL A 393 -17.77 -2.04 -18.09
CA VAL A 393 -18.40 -1.34 -16.95
C VAL A 393 -19.89 -1.70 -16.83
N ALA A 394 -20.60 -1.76 -17.95
CA ALA A 394 -22.00 -2.15 -18.01
C ALA A 394 -22.25 -3.57 -17.49
N GLU A 395 -21.42 -4.52 -17.93
CA GLU A 395 -21.49 -5.92 -17.49
C GLU A 395 -21.25 -6.04 -15.98
N MET A 396 -20.20 -5.40 -15.45
CA MET A 396 -19.89 -5.44 -14.01
C MET A 396 -20.96 -4.76 -13.14
N ALA A 397 -21.55 -3.66 -13.63
CA ALA A 397 -22.68 -3.03 -12.95
C ALA A 397 -23.92 -3.93 -12.95
N GLN A 398 -24.22 -4.56 -14.10
CA GLN A 398 -25.34 -5.47 -14.25
C GLN A 398 -25.22 -6.70 -13.33
N ASP A 399 -24.04 -7.31 -13.27
CA ASP A 399 -23.75 -8.42 -12.35
C ASP A 399 -24.04 -8.02 -10.90
N SER A 400 -23.61 -6.82 -10.49
CA SER A 400 -23.88 -6.30 -9.15
C SER A 400 -25.36 -6.03 -8.91
N PHE A 401 -26.11 -5.54 -9.92
CA PHE A 401 -27.56 -5.36 -9.81
C PHE A 401 -28.28 -6.69 -9.57
N ASP A 402 -27.93 -7.73 -10.32
CA ASP A 402 -28.61 -9.03 -10.23
C ASP A 402 -28.27 -9.75 -8.92
N ARG A 403 -27.04 -9.56 -8.41
CA ARG A 403 -26.65 -10.01 -7.06
C ARG A 403 -27.41 -9.26 -5.97
N LEU A 404 -27.56 -7.95 -6.06
CA LEU A 404 -28.28 -7.15 -5.06
C LEU A 404 -29.79 -7.46 -5.02
N LYS A 405 -30.39 -7.81 -6.16
CA LYS A 405 -31.81 -8.26 -6.21
C LYS A 405 -32.05 -9.59 -5.50
N THR A 406 -31.05 -10.47 -5.48
CA THR A 406 -31.20 -11.86 -5.00
C THR A 406 -30.60 -12.07 -3.60
N ALA A 407 -29.64 -11.25 -3.20
CA ALA A 407 -28.97 -11.32 -1.91
C ALA A 407 -29.92 -11.03 -0.74
N ARG A 408 -29.88 -11.90 0.28
CA ARG A 408 -30.65 -11.73 1.54
C ARG A 408 -29.76 -11.37 2.73
N ASP A 409 -28.49 -11.76 2.68
CA ASP A 409 -27.51 -11.48 3.73
C ASP A 409 -26.93 -10.06 3.61
N ALA A 410 -26.46 -9.51 4.72
CA ALA A 410 -25.83 -8.19 4.75
C ALA A 410 -24.46 -8.16 4.06
N VAL A 411 -23.74 -9.27 4.05
CA VAL A 411 -22.36 -9.36 3.54
C VAL A 411 -22.33 -9.13 2.03
N SER A 412 -23.15 -9.84 1.28
CA SER A 412 -23.27 -9.70 -0.17
C SER A 412 -23.87 -8.34 -0.54
N ARG A 413 -24.88 -7.87 0.22
CA ARG A 413 -25.49 -6.55 -0.01
C ARG A 413 -24.49 -5.42 0.16
N THR A 414 -23.66 -5.45 1.19
CA THR A 414 -22.63 -4.41 1.42
C THR A 414 -21.55 -4.43 0.34
N GLY A 415 -20.97 -5.59 0.02
CA GLY A 415 -19.90 -5.69 -0.99
C GLY A 415 -20.33 -5.23 -2.38
N HIS A 416 -21.49 -5.69 -2.87
CA HIS A 416 -21.98 -5.27 -4.18
C HIS A 416 -22.47 -3.82 -4.21
N SER A 417 -22.93 -3.26 -3.09
CA SER A 417 -23.25 -1.82 -3.00
C SER A 417 -21.99 -0.97 -3.21
N LEU A 418 -20.90 -1.33 -2.53
CA LEU A 418 -19.63 -0.64 -2.68
C LEU A 418 -19.04 -0.83 -4.08
N ALA A 419 -19.14 -2.03 -4.66
CA ALA A 419 -18.69 -2.29 -6.03
C ALA A 419 -19.30 -1.30 -7.04
N LEU A 420 -20.61 -1.01 -6.92
CA LEU A 420 -21.25 0.03 -7.72
C LEU A 420 -20.62 1.41 -7.50
N GLY A 421 -20.45 1.82 -6.24
CA GLY A 421 -19.80 3.09 -5.91
C GLY A 421 -18.38 3.21 -6.50
N CYS A 422 -17.57 2.17 -6.37
CA CYS A 422 -16.19 2.14 -6.89
C CYS A 422 -16.13 2.18 -8.42
N LEU A 423 -17.06 1.51 -9.13
CA LEU A 423 -17.16 1.62 -10.60
C LEU A 423 -17.34 3.09 -11.02
N HIS A 424 -18.26 3.80 -10.38
CA HIS A 424 -18.49 5.22 -10.64
C HIS A 424 -17.32 6.11 -10.20
N ARG A 425 -16.67 5.82 -9.06
CA ARG A 425 -15.51 6.56 -8.56
C ARG A 425 -14.37 6.59 -9.58
N TYR A 426 -14.03 5.43 -10.16
CA TYR A 426 -12.84 5.27 -10.99
C TYR A 426 -13.07 5.54 -12.49
N VAL A 427 -14.30 5.32 -12.98
CA VAL A 427 -14.66 5.58 -14.38
C VAL A 427 -15.18 7.02 -14.57
N GLY A 428 -15.73 7.61 -13.51
CA GLY A 428 -16.35 8.95 -13.51
C GLY A 428 -17.68 9.00 -14.26
N GLY A 429 -18.40 10.12 -14.12
CA GLY A 429 -19.77 10.26 -14.65
C GLY A 429 -19.93 10.06 -16.17
N MET A 430 -18.88 10.28 -16.97
CA MET A 430 -18.94 10.12 -18.44
C MET A 430 -18.90 8.64 -18.88
N GLY A 431 -18.20 7.77 -18.17
CA GLY A 431 -18.07 6.36 -18.56
C GLY A 431 -19.10 5.43 -17.91
N SER A 432 -19.85 5.91 -16.91
CA SER A 432 -20.85 5.12 -16.17
C SER A 432 -22.29 5.64 -16.32
N GLY A 433 -22.52 6.68 -17.14
CA GLY A 433 -23.81 7.35 -17.26
C GLY A 433 -25.00 6.46 -17.62
N GLN A 434 -24.77 5.37 -18.38
CA GLN A 434 -25.83 4.43 -18.80
C GLN A 434 -26.49 3.69 -17.63
N HIS A 435 -25.74 3.44 -16.55
CA HIS A 435 -26.21 2.67 -15.39
C HIS A 435 -26.40 3.52 -14.14
N LEU A 436 -26.11 4.82 -14.22
CA LEU A 436 -26.20 5.76 -13.11
C LEU A 436 -27.57 5.74 -12.44
N ASN A 437 -28.65 5.83 -13.22
CA ASN A 437 -30.01 5.83 -12.68
C ASN A 437 -30.31 4.56 -11.87
N THR A 438 -29.95 3.40 -12.40
CA THR A 438 -30.19 2.10 -11.75
C THR A 438 -29.34 1.95 -10.49
N SER A 439 -28.06 2.32 -10.56
CA SER A 439 -27.16 2.31 -9.38
C SER A 439 -27.72 3.18 -8.26
N VAL A 440 -28.05 4.44 -8.54
CA VAL A 440 -28.60 5.37 -7.55
C VAL A 440 -29.92 4.85 -6.99
N SER A 441 -30.84 4.39 -7.83
CA SER A 441 -32.14 3.87 -7.38
C SER A 441 -32.00 2.69 -6.41
N ILE A 442 -31.11 1.75 -6.72
CA ILE A 442 -30.86 0.59 -5.84
C ILE A 442 -30.23 1.04 -4.51
N LEU A 443 -29.25 1.94 -4.55
CA LEU A 443 -28.58 2.42 -3.34
C LEU A 443 -29.51 3.24 -2.45
N LEU A 444 -30.36 4.09 -3.03
CA LEU A 444 -31.41 4.81 -2.30
C LEU A 444 -32.36 3.84 -1.59
N ALA A 445 -32.76 2.75 -2.25
CA ALA A 445 -33.62 1.73 -1.65
C ALA A 445 -32.93 0.98 -0.50
N LEU A 446 -31.68 0.57 -0.68
CA LEU A 446 -30.91 -0.14 0.34
C LEU A 446 -30.63 0.74 1.57
N ALA A 447 -30.39 2.04 1.37
CA ALA A 447 -30.21 2.99 2.46
C ALA A 447 -31.47 3.20 3.31
N GLN A 448 -32.66 2.84 2.82
CA GLN A 448 -33.92 2.90 3.57
C GLN A 448 -34.21 1.64 4.41
N ASP A 449 -33.38 0.59 4.34
CA ASP A 449 -33.60 -0.64 5.11
C ASP A 449 -33.22 -0.46 6.59
N MET A 450 -34.20 -0.02 7.39
CA MET A 450 -34.05 0.22 8.84
C MET A 450 -33.63 -1.02 9.63
N ASN A 451 -33.82 -2.22 9.07
CA ASN A 451 -33.48 -3.47 9.76
C ASN A 451 -32.01 -3.86 9.61
N ALA A 452 -31.26 -3.16 8.75
CA ALA A 452 -29.87 -3.49 8.44
C ALA A 452 -28.97 -2.24 8.42
N PRO A 453 -28.64 -1.65 9.60
CA PRO A 453 -27.80 -0.45 9.70
C PRO A 453 -26.48 -0.55 8.94
N VAL A 454 -25.82 -1.72 8.98
CA VAL A 454 -24.57 -1.95 8.23
C VAL A 454 -24.73 -1.83 6.71
N VAL A 455 -25.88 -2.27 6.18
CA VAL A 455 -26.19 -2.14 4.74
C VAL A 455 -26.45 -0.67 4.41
N GLN A 456 -27.13 0.07 5.31
CA GLN A 456 -27.37 1.49 5.13
C GLN A 456 -26.06 2.28 5.07
N VAL A 457 -25.12 2.03 6.00
CA VAL A 457 -23.79 2.67 6.02
C VAL A 457 -23.08 2.50 4.67
N TRP A 458 -23.03 1.28 4.14
CA TRP A 458 -22.33 0.98 2.88
C TRP A 458 -23.06 1.52 1.65
N ALA A 459 -24.40 1.50 1.66
CA ALA A 459 -25.21 2.05 0.57
C ALA A 459 -25.11 3.59 0.51
N LEU A 460 -25.16 4.26 1.65
CA LEU A 460 -24.96 5.71 1.77
C LEU A 460 -23.55 6.12 1.36
N HIS A 461 -22.54 5.36 1.80
CA HIS A 461 -21.15 5.58 1.38
C HIS A 461 -21.02 5.46 -0.13
N ALA A 462 -21.50 4.36 -0.71
CA ALA A 462 -21.50 4.16 -2.17
C ALA A 462 -22.25 5.26 -2.93
N LEU A 463 -23.38 5.74 -2.40
CA LEU A 463 -24.12 6.86 -2.97
C LEU A 463 -23.31 8.16 -2.93
N GLY A 464 -22.60 8.42 -1.82
CA GLY A 464 -21.65 9.52 -1.70
C GLY A 464 -20.54 9.44 -2.75
N LEU A 465 -20.01 8.23 -3.03
CA LEU A 465 -18.98 8.04 -4.07
C LEU A 465 -19.48 8.41 -5.46
N ILE A 466 -20.72 8.02 -5.78
CA ILE A 466 -21.37 8.35 -7.05
C ILE A 466 -21.65 9.86 -7.14
N ALA A 467 -22.07 10.49 -6.04
CA ALA A 467 -22.33 11.93 -6.00
C ALA A 467 -21.05 12.75 -6.24
N ASP A 468 -19.95 12.34 -5.58
CA ASP A 468 -18.66 13.02 -5.69
C ASP A 468 -18.03 12.85 -7.08
N SER A 469 -18.09 11.65 -7.67
CA SER A 469 -17.50 11.38 -8.99
C SER A 469 -18.41 11.73 -10.19
N GLY A 470 -19.72 11.85 -9.96
CA GLY A 470 -20.72 12.06 -11.01
C GLY A 470 -20.76 13.49 -11.56
N GLY A 471 -20.31 14.48 -10.78
CA GLY A 471 -20.32 15.88 -11.18
C GLY A 471 -21.69 16.33 -11.70
N PRO A 472 -21.79 17.04 -12.84
CA PRO A 472 -23.07 17.48 -13.40
C PRO A 472 -24.07 16.34 -13.69
N MET A 473 -23.60 15.12 -13.96
CA MET A 473 -24.47 13.97 -14.24
C MET A 473 -25.28 13.55 -13.02
N PHE A 474 -24.82 13.89 -11.82
CA PHE A 474 -25.53 13.58 -10.58
C PHE A 474 -26.65 14.59 -10.23
N ARG A 475 -26.76 15.71 -10.95
CA ARG A 475 -27.71 16.80 -10.64
C ARG A 475 -29.17 16.32 -10.51
N GLY A 476 -29.61 15.41 -11.38
CA GLY A 476 -30.97 14.85 -11.33
C GLY A 476 -31.26 14.01 -10.08
N TYR A 477 -30.23 13.63 -9.32
CA TYR A 477 -30.33 12.78 -8.14
C TYR A 477 -30.09 13.53 -6.83
N VAL A 478 -29.72 14.81 -6.88
CA VAL A 478 -29.49 15.66 -5.70
C VAL A 478 -30.72 15.70 -4.79
N GLU A 479 -31.89 16.00 -5.35
CA GLU A 479 -33.14 16.10 -4.58
C GLU A 479 -33.57 14.75 -3.97
N PRO A 480 -33.60 13.62 -4.70
CA PRO A 480 -33.85 12.30 -4.11
C PRO A 480 -32.89 11.94 -2.98
N THR A 481 -31.58 12.18 -3.16
CA THR A 481 -30.55 11.88 -2.16
C THR A 481 -30.69 12.74 -0.92
N LEU A 482 -30.96 14.04 -1.09
CA LEU A 482 -31.18 14.97 0.02
C LEU A 482 -32.44 14.63 0.82
N SER A 483 -33.52 14.27 0.12
CA SER A 483 -34.77 13.85 0.74
C SER A 483 -34.60 12.57 1.56
N LEU A 484 -33.83 11.60 1.03
CA LEU A 484 -33.46 10.41 1.78
C LEU A 484 -32.65 10.76 3.03
N ALA A 485 -31.59 11.58 2.90
CA ALA A 485 -30.73 11.97 4.00
C ALA A 485 -31.53 12.60 5.16
N LEU A 486 -32.41 13.56 4.85
CA LEU A 486 -33.29 14.17 5.85
C LEU A 486 -34.24 13.17 6.51
N LYS A 487 -34.86 12.29 5.71
CA LYS A 487 -35.73 11.24 6.26
C LYS A 487 -34.98 10.36 7.25
N LEU A 488 -33.77 9.93 6.89
CA LEU A 488 -32.93 9.10 7.75
C LEU A 488 -32.49 9.82 9.02
N LEU A 489 -32.08 11.09 8.94
CA LEU A 489 -31.71 11.89 10.13
C LEU A 489 -32.87 11.98 11.13
N LEU A 490 -34.12 12.04 10.66
CA LEU A 490 -35.30 12.13 11.50
C LEU A 490 -35.80 10.77 12.04
N SER A 491 -35.54 9.67 11.33
CA SER A 491 -36.08 8.35 11.68
C SER A 491 -35.08 7.41 12.33
N MET A 492 -33.77 7.59 12.11
CA MET A 492 -32.75 6.70 12.61
C MET A 492 -32.47 6.94 14.09
N PRO A 493 -32.42 5.89 14.93
CA PRO A 493 -31.98 6.03 16.32
C PRO A 493 -30.59 6.69 16.41
N PRO A 494 -30.36 7.62 17.37
CA PRO A 494 -29.07 8.31 17.53
C PRO A 494 -27.93 7.37 17.94
N THR A 495 -28.27 6.15 18.41
CA THR A 495 -27.28 5.11 18.74
C THR A 495 -26.58 4.54 17.51
N HIS A 496 -27.13 4.71 16.30
CA HIS A 496 -26.51 4.28 15.04
C HIS A 496 -25.61 5.38 14.47
N VAL A 497 -24.57 5.74 15.23
CA VAL A 497 -23.63 6.83 14.92
C VAL A 497 -23.05 6.70 13.50
N ASP A 498 -22.66 5.49 13.11
CA ASP A 498 -22.06 5.19 11.80
C ASP A 498 -22.97 5.58 10.63
N VAL A 499 -24.28 5.39 10.78
CA VAL A 499 -25.26 5.76 9.75
C VAL A 499 -25.33 7.28 9.63
N HIS A 500 -25.38 7.99 10.76
CA HIS A 500 -25.40 9.46 10.80
C HIS A 500 -24.13 10.08 10.20
N GLN A 501 -22.95 9.51 10.49
CA GLN A 501 -21.70 9.93 9.84
C GLN A 501 -21.73 9.74 8.33
N CYS A 502 -22.20 8.58 7.85
CA CYS A 502 -22.35 8.33 6.41
C CYS A 502 -23.37 9.27 5.75
N ILE A 503 -24.42 9.67 6.46
CA ILE A 503 -25.34 10.71 5.97
C ILE A 503 -24.58 12.03 5.79
N GLY A 504 -23.81 12.46 6.79
CA GLY A 504 -22.99 13.67 6.72
C GLY A 504 -22.02 13.67 5.54
N LYS A 505 -21.28 12.58 5.33
CA LYS A 505 -20.38 12.45 4.17
C LYS A 505 -21.11 12.48 2.83
N CYS A 506 -22.26 11.81 2.75
CA CYS A 506 -23.10 11.84 1.55
C CYS A 506 -23.64 13.26 1.27
N LEU A 507 -24.03 14.01 2.31
CA LEU A 507 -24.44 15.41 2.20
C LEU A 507 -23.28 16.31 1.74
N SER A 508 -22.07 16.12 2.27
CA SER A 508 -20.85 16.80 1.80
C SER A 508 -20.60 16.57 0.29
N ALA A 509 -20.76 15.33 -0.18
CA ALA A 509 -20.66 15.02 -1.60
C ALA A 509 -21.74 15.75 -2.42
N VAL A 510 -23.00 15.76 -1.94
CA VAL A 510 -24.10 16.49 -2.58
C VAL A 510 -23.85 18.00 -2.63
N ILE A 511 -23.35 18.60 -1.55
CA ILE A 511 -22.97 20.02 -1.48
C ILE A 511 -21.92 20.32 -2.57
N THR A 512 -20.91 19.45 -2.69
CA THR A 512 -19.86 19.55 -3.71
C THR A 512 -20.41 19.40 -5.13
N THR A 513 -21.36 18.50 -5.37
CA THR A 513 -22.03 18.33 -6.68
C THR A 513 -22.76 19.60 -7.13
N VAL A 514 -23.48 20.28 -6.22
CA VAL A 514 -24.19 21.52 -6.54
C VAL A 514 -23.20 22.69 -6.65
N GLY A 515 -22.22 22.75 -5.75
CA GLY A 515 -21.14 23.73 -5.77
C GLY A 515 -21.63 25.18 -5.68
N PRO A 516 -20.98 26.13 -6.39
CA PRO A 516 -21.32 27.55 -6.32
C PRO A 516 -22.76 27.91 -6.75
N GLU A 517 -23.47 27.00 -7.41
CA GLU A 517 -24.88 27.21 -7.77
C GLU A 517 -25.77 27.41 -6.53
N LEU A 518 -25.33 26.97 -5.34
CA LEU A 518 -25.98 27.21 -4.06
C LEU A 518 -26.18 28.71 -3.70
N GLN A 519 -25.49 29.63 -4.39
CA GLN A 519 -25.73 31.07 -4.28
C GLN A 519 -27.01 31.53 -4.99
N GLY A 520 -27.53 30.71 -5.90
CA GLY A 520 -28.72 31.03 -6.67
C GLY A 520 -29.97 31.21 -5.80
N ASN A 521 -30.90 32.02 -6.29
CA ASN A 521 -32.17 32.31 -5.63
C ASN A 521 -33.37 31.67 -6.34
N THR A 522 -33.14 30.67 -7.18
CA THR A 522 -34.25 29.88 -7.73
C THR A 522 -34.91 29.08 -6.61
N SER A 523 -36.21 28.81 -6.75
CA SER A 523 -36.96 28.09 -5.71
C SER A 523 -36.34 26.74 -5.38
N SER A 524 -35.88 25.98 -6.37
CA SER A 524 -35.27 24.65 -6.18
C SER A 524 -33.95 24.74 -5.40
N ILE A 525 -33.08 25.69 -5.75
CA ILE A 525 -31.79 25.91 -5.08
C ILE A 525 -32.01 26.41 -3.64
N SER A 526 -32.97 27.31 -3.44
CA SER A 526 -33.31 27.79 -2.10
C SER A 526 -33.83 26.66 -1.23
N THR A 527 -34.70 25.78 -1.74
CA THR A 527 -35.18 24.61 -1.01
C THR A 527 -34.04 23.65 -0.68
N ALA A 528 -33.19 23.32 -1.66
CA ALA A 528 -32.04 22.44 -1.43
C ALA A 528 -31.10 23.01 -0.36
N ARG A 529 -30.79 24.31 -0.42
CA ARG A 529 -29.97 24.99 0.59
C ARG A 529 -30.60 24.97 1.98
N SER A 530 -31.90 25.26 2.09
CA SER A 530 -32.61 25.18 3.38
C SER A 530 -32.58 23.76 3.94
N SER A 531 -32.83 22.75 3.10
CA SER A 531 -32.75 21.33 3.49
C SER A 531 -31.35 20.93 3.97
N LEU A 532 -30.29 21.41 3.31
CA LEU A 532 -28.91 21.18 3.72
C LEU A 532 -28.60 21.83 5.08
N LEU A 533 -29.05 23.06 5.30
CA LEU A 533 -28.88 23.76 6.59
C LEU A 533 -29.63 23.05 7.72
N VAL A 534 -30.87 22.58 7.46
CA VAL A 534 -31.64 21.79 8.44
C VAL A 534 -30.92 20.48 8.76
N ALA A 535 -30.42 19.77 7.75
CA ALA A 535 -29.65 18.55 7.97
C ALA A 535 -28.41 18.81 8.83
N CYS A 536 -27.68 19.89 8.57
CA CYS A 536 -26.53 20.30 9.38
C CYS A 536 -26.94 20.60 10.82
N SER A 537 -28.03 21.35 11.05
CA SER A 537 -28.54 21.65 12.39
C SER A 537 -28.87 20.39 13.18
N ILE A 538 -29.56 19.41 12.55
CA ILE A 538 -29.89 18.14 13.21
C ILE A 538 -28.62 17.39 13.62
N MET A 539 -27.60 17.36 12.76
CA MET A 539 -26.33 16.70 13.06
C MET A 539 -25.49 17.47 14.10
N GLN A 540 -25.56 18.80 14.14
CA GLN A 540 -24.92 19.62 15.19
C GLN A 540 -25.52 19.37 16.57
N ASP A 541 -26.84 19.18 16.64
CA ASP A 541 -27.54 18.88 17.89
C ASP A 541 -27.39 17.40 18.32
N HIS A 542 -26.69 16.57 17.54
CA HIS A 542 -26.45 15.17 17.86
C HIS A 542 -25.51 15.04 19.08
N GLY A 543 -25.74 14.04 19.94
CA GLY A 543 -24.92 13.83 21.16
C GLY A 543 -23.53 13.22 20.94
N ASP A 544 -23.16 12.94 19.68
CA ASP A 544 -21.90 12.29 19.32
C ASP A 544 -21.00 13.24 18.52
N ALA A 545 -19.74 13.39 18.96
CA ALA A 545 -18.79 14.35 18.42
C ALA A 545 -18.41 14.07 16.95
N LEU A 546 -18.47 12.82 16.49
CA LEU A 546 -18.12 12.48 15.11
C LEU A 546 -19.20 12.93 14.14
N VAL A 547 -20.47 12.79 14.53
CA VAL A 547 -21.61 13.32 13.75
C VAL A 547 -21.57 14.85 13.71
N GLN A 548 -21.25 15.49 14.85
CA GLN A 548 -21.05 16.95 14.89
C GLN A 548 -19.90 17.41 13.99
N THR A 549 -18.81 16.64 13.90
CA THR A 549 -17.68 16.92 13.02
C THR A 549 -18.10 16.91 11.54
N GLU A 550 -18.89 15.92 11.12
CA GLU A 550 -19.43 15.88 9.76
C GLU A 550 -20.36 17.07 9.47
N ALA A 551 -21.14 17.51 10.47
CA ALA A 551 -21.97 18.71 10.36
C ALA A 551 -21.12 19.98 10.15
N ILE A 552 -20.02 20.13 10.90
CA ILE A 552 -19.07 21.23 10.74
C ILE A 552 -18.44 21.20 9.35
N SER A 553 -18.01 20.04 8.86
CA SER A 553 -17.46 19.87 7.52
C SER A 553 -18.46 20.32 6.44
N CYS A 554 -19.72 19.88 6.53
CA CYS A 554 -20.79 20.31 5.63
C CYS A 554 -21.03 21.83 5.69
N LEU A 555 -21.06 22.43 6.88
CA LEU A 555 -21.24 23.87 7.05
C LEU A 555 -20.08 24.69 6.49
N GLN A 556 -18.84 24.21 6.66
CA GLN A 556 -17.65 24.84 6.09
C GLN A 556 -17.71 24.82 4.55
N GLN A 557 -18.11 23.69 3.95
CA GLN A 557 -18.31 23.59 2.50
C GLN A 557 -19.45 24.48 2.01
N LEU A 558 -20.59 24.48 2.71
CA LEU A 558 -21.72 25.38 2.39
C LEU A 558 -21.30 26.84 2.47
N HIS A 559 -20.52 27.23 3.49
CA HIS A 559 -20.01 28.59 3.63
C HIS A 559 -19.02 28.94 2.51
N MET A 560 -18.18 28.00 2.08
CA MET A 560 -17.29 28.18 0.93
C MET A 560 -18.07 28.48 -0.36
N PHE A 561 -19.16 27.75 -0.62
CA PHE A 561 -19.94 27.93 -1.84
C PHE A 561 -20.99 29.04 -1.75
N ALA A 562 -21.60 29.28 -0.60
CA ALA A 562 -22.72 30.21 -0.40
C ALA A 562 -22.60 31.02 0.92
N PRO A 563 -21.54 31.85 1.08
CA PRO A 563 -21.21 32.50 2.35
C PRO A 563 -22.31 33.43 2.88
N ARG A 564 -23.11 34.04 1.99
CA ARG A 564 -24.21 34.94 2.36
C ARG A 564 -25.38 34.24 3.05
N HIS A 565 -25.41 32.91 3.02
CA HIS A 565 -26.55 32.10 3.46
C HIS A 565 -26.20 31.16 4.61
N VAL A 566 -24.96 31.17 5.08
CA VAL A 566 -24.50 30.36 6.21
C VAL A 566 -24.01 31.32 7.28
N ASN A 567 -24.65 31.31 8.45
CA ASN A 567 -24.15 32.05 9.59
C ASN A 567 -23.34 31.10 10.48
N LEU A 568 -22.04 31.39 10.63
CA LEU A 568 -21.12 30.64 11.48
C LEU A 568 -20.85 31.35 12.83
N SER A 569 -21.51 32.49 13.09
CA SER A 569 -21.32 33.31 14.29
C SER A 569 -21.96 32.72 15.54
#